data_AF-E3MZ69-F1
#
_entry.id   AF-E3MZ69-F1
#
_cell.length_a   1.000
_cell.length_b   1.000
_cell.length_c   1.000
_cell.angle_alpha   90.00
_cell.angle_beta   90.00
_cell.angle_gamma   90.00
#
_symmetry.space_group_name_H-M   'P 1'
#
loop_
_entity.id
_entity.type
_entity.pdbx_description
1 polymer ?
#
loop_
_entity_poly.entity_id
_entity_poly.type
_entity_poly.pdbx_seq_one_letter_code
_entity_poly.pdbx_strand_id
1 'polypeptide(L)'
;MNNVNSNHYSSCVLLDFLVCSMSTPYVFLHFLGFFGAGFFSGFGVSNMVQIVTGLLVFFGMVNSNIFVFESRSSSLQMNRFRMTRTSVRIMYHVVSFCLNSSICLFLLFSPDDQSAAKLDALKLDPCPTREFFINDILIISTDIHTIHFILWICGPVIMLHMTIHLFFHAICTIYYLYVAPSKSISVETQRNQRKFFMGIIFQTTIPMVVFLSIVGLIVIDGVKQSMSQSIMNSTIIAIGGHGIVESISVILVHRSYRRVVLRMLKKQETKSKITI
;
A
#
# COMPACT_ATOMS: atom_id res chain seq x y z
N MET A 1 1.23 -20.82 9.05
CA MET A 1 0.84 -19.54 9.68
C MET A 1 1.98 -18.52 9.70
N ASN A 2 3.22 -18.96 9.98
CA ASN A 2 4.41 -18.09 9.94
C ASN A 2 4.78 -17.58 8.53
N ASN A 3 4.67 -18.43 7.48
CA ASN A 3 4.96 -18.00 6.09
C ASN A 3 4.03 -16.92 5.55
N VAL A 4 2.76 -16.91 5.94
CA VAL A 4 1.75 -15.96 5.41
C VAL A 4 2.05 -14.52 5.87
N ASN A 5 2.33 -14.34 7.16
CA ASN A 5 2.70 -13.03 7.68
C ASN A 5 4.07 -12.59 7.18
N SER A 6 5.00 -13.53 6.96
CA SER A 6 6.32 -13.25 6.41
C SER A 6 6.24 -12.67 5.00
N ASN A 7 5.37 -13.23 4.16
CA ASN A 7 5.18 -12.74 2.79
C ASN A 7 4.57 -11.34 2.76
N HIS A 8 3.55 -11.09 3.58
CA HIS A 8 2.95 -9.75 3.72
C HIS A 8 3.95 -8.71 4.21
N TYR A 9 4.69 -9.02 5.28
CA TYR A 9 5.73 -8.13 5.79
C TYR A 9 6.82 -7.85 4.75
N SER A 10 7.22 -8.86 3.97
CA SER A 10 8.19 -8.69 2.89
C SER A 10 7.68 -7.74 1.79
N SER A 11 6.39 -7.81 1.44
CA SER A 11 5.78 -6.91 0.47
C SER A 11 5.67 -5.47 0.99
N CYS A 12 5.36 -5.26 2.28
CA CYS A 12 5.37 -3.93 2.88
C CYS A 12 6.79 -3.33 2.91
N VAL A 13 7.79 -4.12 3.34
CA VAL A 13 9.19 -3.69 3.35
C VAL A 13 9.68 -3.34 1.95
N LEU A 14 9.29 -4.12 0.94
CA LEU A 14 9.65 -3.83 -0.45
C LEU A 14 9.04 -2.51 -0.93
N LEU A 15 7.76 -2.26 -0.61
CA LEU A 15 7.10 -1.00 -0.94
C LEU A 15 7.78 0.18 -0.25
N ASP A 16 8.03 0.09 1.05
CA ASP A 16 8.69 1.15 1.83
C ASP A 16 10.10 1.42 1.31
N PHE A 17 10.88 0.39 1.03
CA PHE A 17 12.22 0.54 0.46
C PHE A 17 12.19 1.22 -0.91
N LEU A 18 11.22 0.83 -1.75
CA LEU A 18 11.05 1.42 -3.06
C LEU A 18 10.66 2.90 -2.96
N VAL A 19 9.62 3.22 -2.17
CA VAL A 19 9.04 4.57 -2.04
C VAL A 19 9.92 5.51 -1.22
N CYS A 20 10.70 5.03 -0.26
CA CYS A 20 11.50 5.91 0.60
C CYS A 20 12.96 6.02 0.19
N SER A 21 13.48 5.11 -0.65
CA SER A 21 14.90 5.09 -1.03
C SER A 21 15.12 5.02 -2.54
N MET A 22 14.46 4.10 -3.23
CA MET A 22 14.76 3.85 -4.65
C MET A 22 14.13 4.91 -5.55
N SER A 23 12.84 5.18 -5.38
CA SER A 23 12.01 6.00 -6.27
C SER A 23 10.98 6.77 -5.44
N THR A 24 11.42 7.76 -4.65
CA THR A 24 10.49 8.60 -3.88
C THR A 24 9.60 9.37 -4.83
N PRO A 25 8.28 9.14 -4.83
CA PRO A 25 7.43 9.69 -5.88
C PRO A 25 7.23 11.19 -5.67
N TYR A 26 7.46 11.99 -6.70
CA TYR A 26 6.99 13.37 -6.75
C TYR A 26 5.90 13.43 -7.80
N VAL A 27 4.67 13.69 -7.37
CA VAL A 27 3.47 13.58 -8.21
C VAL A 27 2.85 14.95 -8.41
N PHE A 28 2.56 15.31 -9.66
CA PHE A 28 1.78 16.48 -10.02
C PHE A 28 0.37 16.03 -10.39
N LEU A 29 -0.63 16.35 -9.57
CA LEU A 29 -1.97 15.78 -9.76
C LEU A 29 -2.67 16.32 -11.01
N HIS A 30 -2.66 17.64 -11.21
CA HIS A 30 -3.51 18.33 -12.20
C HIS A 30 -3.24 17.91 -13.66
N PHE A 31 -2.05 17.40 -13.96
CA PHE A 31 -1.64 16.92 -15.28
C PHE A 31 -1.01 15.51 -15.23
N LEU A 32 -1.29 14.75 -14.17
CA LEU A 32 -0.71 13.42 -13.91
C LEU A 32 0.79 13.34 -14.27
N GLY A 33 1.58 14.22 -13.67
CA GLY A 33 3.04 14.23 -13.80
C GLY A 33 3.71 13.39 -12.71
N PHE A 34 4.84 12.79 -13.04
CA PHE A 34 5.62 11.99 -12.09
C PHE A 34 7.13 12.14 -12.33
N PHE A 35 7.90 12.21 -11.25
CA PHE A 35 9.30 11.81 -11.27
C PHE A 35 9.68 11.11 -9.96
N GLY A 36 10.67 10.23 -10.03
CA GLY A 36 11.23 9.56 -8.85
C GLY A 36 12.43 10.31 -8.30
N ALA A 37 12.35 10.78 -7.06
CA ALA A 37 13.46 11.35 -6.30
C ALA A 37 14.12 10.25 -5.45
N GLY A 38 15.08 9.52 -6.02
CA GLY A 38 15.77 8.45 -5.29
C GLY A 38 16.96 7.87 -6.03
N PHE A 39 17.49 6.75 -5.52
CA PHE A 39 18.66 6.10 -6.11
C PHE A 39 18.46 5.70 -7.58
N PHE A 40 17.24 5.31 -7.99
CA PHE A 40 16.95 4.98 -9.37
C PHE A 40 17.16 6.15 -10.32
N SER A 41 16.76 7.36 -9.91
CA SER A 41 17.05 8.57 -10.68
C SER A 41 18.56 8.87 -10.72
N GLY A 42 19.27 8.66 -9.61
CA GLY A 42 20.74 8.78 -9.56
C GLY A 42 21.48 7.80 -10.47
N PHE A 43 20.90 6.62 -10.75
CA PHE A 43 21.42 5.63 -11.70
C PHE A 43 20.90 5.81 -13.13
N GLY A 44 20.08 6.84 -13.40
CA GLY A 44 19.52 7.09 -14.72
C GLY A 44 18.40 6.12 -15.14
N VAL A 45 17.74 5.45 -14.19
CA VAL A 45 16.55 4.63 -14.48
C VAL A 45 15.40 5.54 -14.89
N SER A 46 14.76 5.25 -16.03
CA SER A 46 13.69 6.11 -16.54
C SER A 46 12.49 6.18 -15.60
N ASN A 47 11.83 7.34 -15.54
CA ASN A 47 10.65 7.55 -14.72
C ASN A 47 9.50 6.59 -15.06
N MET A 48 9.40 6.15 -16.32
CA MET A 48 8.42 5.14 -16.75
C MET A 48 8.63 3.80 -16.04
N VAL A 49 9.88 3.32 -15.96
CA VAL A 49 10.21 2.08 -15.23
C VAL A 49 9.95 2.24 -13.74
N GLN A 50 10.31 3.41 -13.19
CA GLN A 50 10.11 3.73 -11.77
C GLN A 50 8.62 3.68 -11.39
N ILE A 51 7.74 4.36 -12.14
CA ILE A 51 6.30 4.38 -11.82
C ILE A 51 5.62 3.02 -12.03
N VAL A 52 5.96 2.29 -13.11
CA VAL A 52 5.41 0.94 -13.34
C VAL A 52 5.80 0.00 -12.21
N THR A 53 7.08 0.01 -11.82
CA THR A 53 7.58 -0.81 -10.71
C THR A 53 6.89 -0.41 -9.40
N GLY A 54 6.74 0.89 -9.15
CA GLY A 54 6.02 1.45 -8.00
C GLY A 54 4.59 0.92 -7.88
N LEU A 55 3.81 1.03 -8.96
CA LEU A 55 2.43 0.59 -8.99
C LEU A 55 2.30 -0.93 -8.81
N LEU A 56 3.14 -1.72 -9.48
CA LEU A 56 3.11 -3.18 -9.35
C LEU A 56 3.44 -3.65 -7.93
N VAL A 57 4.46 -3.06 -7.30
CA VAL A 57 4.81 -3.36 -5.90
C VAL A 57 3.69 -2.93 -4.95
N PHE A 58 3.08 -1.76 -5.17
CA PHE A 58 1.92 -1.31 -4.40
C PHE A 58 0.75 -2.29 -4.49
N PHE A 59 0.34 -2.71 -5.69
CA PHE A 59 -0.73 -3.69 -5.84
C PHE A 59 -0.36 -5.07 -5.27
N GLY A 60 0.91 -5.45 -5.34
CA GLY A 60 1.42 -6.65 -4.68
C GLY A 60 1.25 -6.58 -3.16
N MET A 61 1.59 -5.45 -2.55
CA MET A 61 1.39 -5.19 -1.13
C MET A 61 -0.10 -5.25 -0.76
N VAL A 62 -0.98 -4.60 -1.52
CA VAL A 62 -2.44 -4.62 -1.21
C VAL A 62 -3.00 -6.05 -1.34
N ASN A 63 -2.62 -6.79 -2.38
CA ASN A 63 -3.02 -8.18 -2.54
C ASN A 63 -2.48 -9.08 -1.42
N SER A 64 -1.29 -8.77 -0.87
CA SER A 64 -0.74 -9.48 0.29
C SER A 64 -1.60 -9.30 1.55
N ASN A 65 -2.20 -8.12 1.75
CA ASN A 65 -3.17 -7.89 2.83
C ASN A 65 -4.41 -8.77 2.66
N ILE A 66 -4.98 -8.81 1.44
CA ILE A 66 -6.12 -9.68 1.14
C ILE A 66 -5.76 -11.14 1.41
N PHE A 67 -4.57 -11.58 0.99
CA PHE A 67 -4.07 -12.94 1.25
C PHE A 67 -3.95 -13.25 2.73
N VAL A 68 -3.52 -12.30 3.58
CA VAL A 68 -3.48 -12.49 5.03
C VAL A 68 -4.89 -12.72 5.58
N PHE A 69 -5.86 -11.86 5.28
CA PHE A 69 -7.23 -12.01 5.80
C PHE A 69 -7.93 -13.24 5.25
N GLU A 70 -7.77 -13.52 3.96
CA GLU A 70 -8.24 -14.73 3.32
C GLU A 70 -7.66 -15.96 4.06
N SER A 71 -6.35 -16.01 4.29
CA SER A 71 -5.70 -17.11 5.02
C SER A 71 -6.30 -17.34 6.40
N ARG A 72 -6.66 -16.26 7.10
CA ARG A 72 -7.29 -16.34 8.43
C ARG A 72 -8.68 -16.92 8.31
N SER A 73 -9.50 -16.38 7.42
CA SER A 73 -10.86 -16.85 7.20
C SER A 73 -10.87 -18.32 6.77
N SER A 74 -9.94 -18.75 5.92
CA SER A 74 -9.82 -20.13 5.42
C SER A 74 -9.22 -21.11 6.43
N SER A 75 -8.56 -20.62 7.49
CA SER A 75 -8.05 -21.48 8.57
C SER A 75 -9.15 -21.99 9.51
N LEU A 76 -10.28 -21.28 9.58
CA LEU A 76 -11.45 -21.64 10.37
C LEU A 76 -12.24 -22.72 9.64
N GLN A 77 -12.18 -23.95 10.15
CA GLN A 77 -12.74 -25.14 9.45
C GLN A 77 -14.24 -25.05 9.18
N MET A 78 -14.96 -24.37 10.07
CA MET A 78 -16.39 -24.07 9.99
C MET A 78 -16.78 -23.02 8.94
N ASN A 79 -15.82 -22.32 8.34
CA ASN A 79 -16.11 -21.25 7.42
C ASN A 79 -16.64 -21.82 6.10
N ARG A 80 -17.91 -21.52 5.79
CA ARG A 80 -18.56 -21.98 4.54
C ARG A 80 -17.86 -21.45 3.28
N PHE A 81 -17.26 -20.26 3.37
CA PHE A 81 -16.58 -19.60 2.25
C PHE A 81 -15.09 -19.95 2.15
N ARG A 82 -14.64 -20.93 2.92
CA ARG A 82 -13.24 -21.37 2.92
C ARG A 82 -12.84 -21.89 1.54
N MET A 83 -11.76 -21.33 1.00
CA MET A 83 -11.09 -21.88 -0.18
C MET A 83 -10.19 -23.05 0.25
N THR A 84 -10.58 -24.27 -0.13
CA THR A 84 -9.83 -25.49 0.22
C THR A 84 -8.79 -25.88 -0.83
N ARG A 85 -9.08 -25.63 -2.11
CA ARG A 85 -8.19 -25.96 -3.23
C ARG A 85 -7.15 -24.87 -3.45
N THR A 86 -5.88 -25.24 -3.42
CA THR A 86 -4.76 -24.31 -3.64
C THR A 86 -4.84 -23.62 -5.00
N SER A 87 -5.28 -24.31 -6.06
CA SER A 87 -5.43 -23.72 -7.40
C SER A 87 -6.46 -22.60 -7.45
N VAL A 88 -7.63 -22.79 -6.83
CA VAL A 88 -8.69 -21.77 -6.73
C VAL A 88 -8.18 -20.54 -5.99
N ARG A 89 -7.44 -20.77 -4.91
CA ARG A 89 -6.86 -19.71 -4.09
C ARG A 89 -5.79 -18.91 -4.85
N ILE A 90 -4.91 -19.58 -5.61
CA ILE A 90 -3.94 -18.92 -6.47
C ILE A 90 -4.67 -18.10 -7.55
N MET A 91 -5.64 -18.70 -8.23
CA MET A 91 -6.44 -18.02 -9.26
C MET A 91 -7.13 -16.76 -8.71
N TYR A 92 -7.73 -16.85 -7.52
CA TYR A 92 -8.35 -15.71 -6.84
C TYR A 92 -7.39 -14.53 -6.66
N HIS A 93 -6.18 -14.78 -6.14
CA HIS A 93 -5.19 -13.73 -5.92
C HIS A 93 -4.53 -13.23 -7.21
N VAL A 94 -4.35 -14.09 -8.21
CA VAL A 94 -3.83 -13.70 -9.52
C VAL A 94 -4.82 -12.81 -10.25
N VAL A 95 -6.10 -13.21 -10.32
CA VAL A 95 -7.15 -12.41 -10.95
C VAL A 95 -7.29 -11.06 -10.24
N SER A 96 -7.32 -11.04 -8.91
CA SER A 96 -7.37 -9.79 -8.15
C SER A 96 -6.16 -8.91 -8.47
N PHE A 97 -4.94 -9.44 -8.45
CA PHE A 97 -3.74 -8.68 -8.79
C PHE A 97 -3.76 -8.12 -10.22
N CYS A 98 -4.15 -8.94 -11.21
CA CYS A 98 -4.24 -8.51 -12.61
C CYS A 98 -5.29 -7.41 -12.83
N LEU A 99 -6.47 -7.55 -12.22
CA LEU A 99 -7.54 -6.55 -12.32
C LEU A 99 -7.07 -5.20 -11.77
N ASN A 100 -6.39 -5.19 -10.63
CA ASN A 100 -5.94 -3.94 -10.02
C ASN A 100 -4.72 -3.35 -10.75
N SER A 101 -3.82 -4.19 -11.24
CA SER A 101 -2.65 -3.75 -12.01
C SER A 101 -3.01 -3.28 -13.43
N SER A 102 -4.23 -3.51 -13.90
CA SER A 102 -4.69 -3.09 -15.23
C SER A 102 -4.62 -1.57 -15.43
N ILE A 103 -4.63 -0.76 -14.36
CA ILE A 103 -4.40 0.68 -14.44
C ILE A 103 -3.05 1.04 -15.05
N CYS A 104 -2.05 0.15 -14.95
CA CYS A 104 -0.74 0.37 -15.57
C CYS A 104 -0.82 0.41 -17.10
N LEU A 105 -1.89 -0.13 -17.71
CA LEU A 105 -2.11 -0.02 -19.16
C LEU A 105 -2.32 1.43 -19.60
N PHE A 106 -2.80 2.32 -18.71
CA PHE A 106 -2.90 3.75 -19.03
C PHE A 106 -1.53 4.40 -19.28
N LEU A 107 -0.46 3.86 -18.70
CA LEU A 107 0.90 4.35 -18.93
C LEU A 107 1.40 4.06 -20.35
N LEU A 108 0.79 3.10 -21.07
CA LEU A 108 1.10 2.85 -22.48
C LEU A 108 0.55 3.95 -23.40
N PHE A 109 -0.40 4.76 -22.91
CA PHE A 109 -0.95 5.90 -23.64
C PHE A 109 -0.30 7.22 -23.24
N SER A 110 0.80 7.18 -22.49
CA SER A 110 1.56 8.40 -22.18
C SER A 110 2.12 9.02 -23.47
N PRO A 111 2.15 10.36 -23.58
CA PRO A 111 2.62 11.03 -24.80
C PRO A 111 4.05 10.64 -25.17
N ASP A 112 4.31 10.37 -26.45
CA ASP A 112 5.66 10.12 -26.95
C ASP A 112 6.52 11.40 -26.91
N ASP A 113 5.94 12.55 -27.32
CA ASP A 113 6.59 13.86 -27.23
C ASP A 113 6.37 14.50 -25.85
N GLN A 114 7.26 14.16 -24.92
CA GLN A 114 7.26 14.71 -23.57
C GLN A 114 7.56 16.21 -23.51
N SER A 115 8.18 16.80 -24.53
CA SER A 115 8.46 18.25 -24.55
C SER A 115 7.19 19.04 -24.85
N ALA A 116 6.41 18.59 -25.84
CA ALA A 116 5.08 19.13 -26.10
C ALA A 116 4.14 18.91 -24.90
N ALA A 117 4.17 17.72 -24.30
CA ALA A 117 3.35 17.40 -23.13
C ALA A 117 3.66 18.29 -21.92
N LYS A 118 4.94 18.65 -21.68
CA LYS A 118 5.32 19.61 -20.64
C LYS A 118 4.76 21.01 -20.90
N LEU A 119 4.73 21.46 -22.16
CA LEU A 119 4.12 22.75 -22.52
C LEU A 119 2.59 22.73 -22.33
N ASP A 120 1.95 21.61 -22.65
CA ASP A 120 0.51 21.44 -22.41
C ASP A 120 0.17 21.35 -20.92
N ALA A 121 1.03 20.74 -20.10
CA ALA A 121 0.88 20.72 -18.64
C ALA A 121 0.84 22.13 -18.04
N LEU A 122 1.61 23.09 -18.60
CA LEU A 122 1.59 24.49 -18.16
C LEU A 122 0.26 25.22 -18.46
N LYS A 123 -0.59 24.66 -19.33
CA LYS A 123 -1.96 25.19 -19.53
C LYS A 123 -2.89 24.78 -18.38
N LEU A 124 -2.62 23.64 -17.73
CA LEU A 124 -3.38 23.12 -16.60
C LEU A 124 -2.86 23.67 -15.27
N ASP A 125 -1.54 23.80 -15.13
CA ASP A 125 -0.88 24.41 -13.97
C ASP A 125 0.16 25.44 -14.46
N PRO A 126 -0.21 26.73 -14.56
CA PRO A 126 0.67 27.78 -15.11
C PRO A 126 1.91 28.08 -14.28
N CYS A 127 1.90 27.74 -12.98
CA CYS A 127 2.95 28.07 -12.03
C CYS A 127 3.37 26.85 -11.22
N PRO A 128 3.89 25.78 -11.86
CA PRO A 128 4.32 24.61 -11.13
C PRO A 128 5.60 24.92 -10.33
N THR A 129 5.95 24.04 -9.42
CA THR A 129 7.15 24.20 -8.59
C THR A 129 8.44 24.16 -9.41
N ARG A 130 9.54 24.66 -8.84
CA ARG A 130 10.86 24.62 -9.49
C ARG A 130 11.26 23.22 -9.95
N GLU A 131 10.86 22.20 -9.21
CA GLU A 131 11.13 20.80 -9.54
C GLU A 131 10.59 20.42 -10.92
N PHE A 132 9.54 21.09 -11.40
CA PHE A 132 9.00 20.92 -12.74
C PHE A 132 10.04 21.15 -13.86
N PHE A 133 10.89 22.16 -13.67
CA PHE A 133 11.80 22.65 -14.72
C PHE A 133 13.18 22.00 -14.67
N ILE A 134 13.61 21.53 -13.49
CA ILE A 134 14.98 21.05 -13.28
C ILE A 134 15.11 19.52 -13.34
N ASN A 135 14.01 18.79 -13.18
CA ASN A 135 14.01 17.33 -13.21
C ASN A 135 13.49 16.82 -14.55
N ASP A 136 13.89 15.60 -14.89
CA ASP A 136 13.18 14.86 -15.92
C ASP A 136 11.84 14.39 -15.37
N ILE A 137 10.75 14.74 -16.03
CA ILE A 137 9.37 14.49 -15.58
C ILE A 137 8.68 13.72 -16.66
N LEU A 138 8.07 12.62 -16.24
CA LEU A 138 7.15 11.87 -17.04
C LEU A 138 5.76 12.50 -16.91
N ILE A 139 5.25 13.04 -18.01
CA ILE A 139 3.86 13.43 -18.15
C ILE A 139 3.08 12.20 -18.60
N ILE A 140 2.16 11.74 -17.76
CA ILE A 140 1.34 10.56 -18.04
C ILE A 140 0.14 10.95 -18.90
N SER A 141 -0.53 12.06 -18.59
CA SER A 141 -1.65 12.57 -19.38
C SER A 141 -1.95 14.04 -19.06
N THR A 142 -2.11 14.86 -20.10
CA THR A 142 -2.63 16.24 -20.01
C THR A 142 -4.10 16.34 -20.42
N ASP A 143 -4.73 15.21 -20.79
CA ASP A 143 -6.14 15.19 -21.18
C ASP A 143 -7.05 15.13 -19.95
N ILE A 144 -7.82 16.18 -19.72
CA ILE A 144 -8.69 16.32 -18.54
C ILE A 144 -9.69 15.17 -18.41
N HIS A 145 -10.19 14.62 -19.52
CA HIS A 145 -11.14 13.51 -19.50
C HIS A 145 -10.47 12.22 -19.02
N THR A 146 -9.27 11.93 -19.52
CA THR A 146 -8.45 10.79 -19.09
C THR A 146 -8.04 10.93 -17.62
N ILE A 147 -7.57 12.12 -17.21
CA ILE A 147 -7.20 12.40 -15.81
C ILE A 147 -8.40 12.15 -14.90
N HIS A 148 -9.57 12.71 -15.26
CA HIS A 148 -10.78 12.52 -14.47
C HIS A 148 -11.22 11.06 -14.43
N PHE A 149 -11.14 10.35 -15.55
CA PHE A 149 -11.47 8.94 -15.61
C PHE A 149 -10.58 8.10 -14.69
N ILE A 150 -9.26 8.34 -14.69
CA ILE A 150 -8.30 7.63 -13.84
C ILE A 150 -8.57 7.93 -12.35
N LEU A 151 -8.69 9.21 -11.99
CA LEU A 151 -8.78 9.64 -10.58
C LEU A 151 -10.17 9.39 -9.96
N TRP A 152 -11.26 9.58 -10.71
CA TRP A 152 -12.63 9.52 -10.19
C TRP A 152 -13.36 8.22 -10.47
N ILE A 153 -12.92 7.45 -11.46
CA ILE A 153 -13.54 6.18 -11.82
C ILE A 153 -12.59 5.03 -11.50
N CYS A 154 -11.44 4.93 -12.17
CA CYS A 154 -10.55 3.78 -12.00
C CYS A 154 -10.02 3.63 -10.57
N GLY A 155 -9.50 4.73 -9.99
CA GLY A 155 -9.01 4.76 -8.61
C GLY A 155 -10.07 4.24 -7.61
N PRO A 156 -11.23 4.89 -7.49
CA PRO A 156 -12.30 4.46 -6.59
C PRO A 156 -12.80 3.03 -6.84
N VAL A 157 -12.89 2.58 -8.08
CA VAL A 157 -13.29 1.19 -8.40
C VAL A 157 -12.26 0.18 -7.89
N ILE A 158 -10.96 0.41 -8.13
CA ILE A 158 -9.87 -0.42 -7.60
C ILE A 158 -9.92 -0.45 -6.06
N MET A 159 -10.11 0.72 -5.45
CA MET A 159 -10.22 0.83 -3.99
C MET A 159 -11.40 0.06 -3.42
N LEU A 160 -12.58 0.21 -4.02
CA LEU A 160 -13.79 -0.48 -3.62
C LEU A 160 -13.60 -1.99 -3.75
N HIS A 161 -13.05 -2.45 -4.87
CA HIS A 161 -12.73 -3.86 -5.10
C HIS A 161 -11.85 -4.43 -3.99
N MET A 162 -10.72 -3.80 -3.68
CA MET A 162 -9.81 -4.25 -2.61
C MET A 162 -10.48 -4.25 -1.23
N THR A 163 -11.24 -3.19 -0.95
CA THR A 163 -11.91 -2.97 0.33
C THR A 163 -13.00 -4.03 0.57
N ILE A 164 -13.78 -4.38 -0.47
CA ILE A 164 -14.80 -5.44 -0.41
C ILE A 164 -14.17 -6.78 -0.05
N HIS A 165 -13.08 -7.17 -0.73
CA HIS A 165 -12.40 -8.44 -0.45
C HIS A 165 -11.90 -8.52 0.99
N LEU A 166 -11.32 -7.41 1.46
CA LEU A 166 -10.77 -7.33 2.80
C LEU A 166 -11.84 -7.40 3.88
N PHE A 167 -12.91 -6.61 3.75
CA PHE A 167 -14.06 -6.65 4.67
C PHE A 167 -14.76 -8.00 4.65
N PHE A 168 -14.95 -8.62 3.49
CA PHE A 168 -15.57 -9.93 3.37
C PHE A 168 -14.84 -10.97 4.24
N HIS A 169 -13.51 -11.08 4.09
CA HIS A 169 -12.72 -12.03 4.88
C HIS A 169 -12.59 -11.64 6.36
N ALA A 170 -12.53 -10.35 6.67
CA ALA A 170 -12.54 -9.85 8.04
C ALA A 170 -13.86 -10.23 8.75
N ILE A 171 -15.01 -9.97 8.12
CA ILE A 171 -16.34 -10.30 8.64
C ILE A 171 -16.48 -11.81 8.83
N CYS A 172 -16.06 -12.62 7.86
CA CYS A 172 -16.05 -14.08 8.01
C CYS A 172 -15.22 -14.51 9.23
N THR A 173 -14.03 -13.93 9.39
CA THR A 173 -13.15 -14.24 10.52
C THR A 173 -13.78 -13.83 11.85
N ILE A 174 -14.37 -12.63 11.93
CA ILE A 174 -15.07 -12.14 13.14
C ILE A 174 -16.22 -13.07 13.50
N TYR A 175 -17.08 -13.40 12.52
CA TYR A 175 -18.25 -14.25 12.73
C TYR A 175 -17.86 -15.61 13.31
N TYR A 176 -16.92 -16.32 12.69
CA TYR A 176 -16.53 -17.67 13.12
C TYR A 176 -15.58 -17.69 14.33
N LEU A 177 -15.01 -16.57 14.73
CA LEU A 177 -14.12 -16.50 15.89
C LEU A 177 -14.82 -15.99 17.17
N TYR A 178 -15.84 -15.14 17.02
CA TYR A 178 -16.55 -14.50 18.13
C TYR A 178 -18.02 -14.92 18.25
N VAL A 179 -18.76 -15.04 17.14
CA VAL A 179 -20.21 -15.29 17.14
C VAL A 179 -20.51 -16.78 17.14
N ALA A 180 -19.91 -17.53 16.22
CA ALA A 180 -20.14 -18.96 16.05
C ALA A 180 -18.82 -19.75 16.14
N PRO A 181 -18.15 -19.79 17.30
CA PRO A 181 -16.85 -20.43 17.46
C PRO A 181 -16.90 -21.96 17.43
N SER A 182 -15.75 -22.58 17.11
CA SER A 182 -15.68 -24.03 16.99
C SER A 182 -15.68 -24.66 18.36
N LYS A 183 -16.47 -25.72 18.53
CA LYS A 183 -16.45 -26.55 19.74
C LYS A 183 -15.26 -27.50 19.78
N SER A 184 -14.54 -27.68 18.67
CA SER A 184 -13.43 -28.64 18.55
C SER A 184 -12.04 -28.06 18.85
N ILE A 185 -11.92 -26.75 19.08
CA ILE A 185 -10.63 -26.10 19.39
C ILE A 185 -10.54 -25.81 20.88
N SER A 186 -9.33 -25.91 21.44
CA SER A 186 -9.11 -25.57 22.85
C SER A 186 -9.31 -24.07 23.10
N VAL A 187 -9.75 -23.73 24.31
CA VAL A 187 -9.96 -22.35 24.76
C VAL A 187 -8.69 -21.50 24.59
N GLU A 188 -7.52 -22.08 24.88
CA GLU A 188 -6.25 -21.38 24.73
C GLU A 188 -5.89 -21.12 23.26
N THR A 189 -6.14 -22.08 22.36
CA THR A 189 -5.94 -21.88 20.92
C THR A 189 -6.85 -20.78 20.39
N GLN A 190 -8.12 -20.80 20.79
CA GLN A 190 -9.09 -19.78 20.40
C GLN A 190 -8.69 -18.38 20.91
N ARG A 191 -8.23 -18.28 22.16
CA ARG A 191 -7.73 -17.03 22.74
C ARG A 191 -6.52 -16.50 21.96
N ASN A 192 -5.61 -17.38 21.55
CA ASN A 192 -4.44 -17.00 20.75
C ASN A 192 -4.82 -16.56 19.34
N GLN A 193 -5.78 -17.23 18.69
CA GLN A 193 -6.33 -16.79 17.39
C GLN A 193 -6.96 -15.40 17.48
N ARG A 194 -7.76 -15.11 18.52
CA ARG A 194 -8.38 -13.79 18.76
C ARG A 194 -7.35 -12.68 18.93
N LYS A 195 -6.37 -12.87 19.83
CA LYS A 195 -5.28 -11.89 20.05
C LYS A 195 -4.50 -11.64 18.78
N PHE A 196 -4.20 -12.70 18.05
CA PHE A 196 -3.45 -12.61 16.82
C PHE A 196 -4.22 -11.88 15.72
N PHE A 197 -5.52 -12.16 15.56
CA PHE A 197 -6.38 -11.47 14.60
C PHE A 197 -6.56 -9.98 14.93
N MET A 198 -6.71 -9.63 16.21
CA MET A 198 -6.74 -8.23 16.64
C MET A 198 -5.44 -7.48 16.28
N GLY A 199 -4.30 -8.15 16.35
CA GLY A 199 -3.03 -7.60 15.86
C GLY A 199 -3.06 -7.28 14.36
N ILE A 200 -3.60 -8.20 13.53
CA ILE A 200 -3.76 -7.96 12.09
C ILE A 200 -4.69 -6.78 11.82
N ILE A 201 -5.85 -6.69 12.50
CA ILE A 201 -6.77 -5.57 12.32
C ILE A 201 -6.03 -4.26 12.58
N PHE A 202 -5.34 -4.14 13.72
CA PHE A 202 -4.61 -2.93 14.08
C PHE A 202 -3.54 -2.57 13.04
N GLN A 203 -2.77 -3.56 12.59
CA GLN A 203 -1.73 -3.39 11.58
C GLN A 203 -2.30 -2.94 10.24
N THR A 204 -3.48 -3.42 9.85
CA THR A 204 -4.10 -3.11 8.55
C THR A 204 -4.87 -1.80 8.57
N THR A 205 -5.42 -1.39 9.72
CA THR A 205 -6.12 -0.11 9.86
C THR A 205 -5.20 1.09 9.67
N ILE A 206 -3.92 0.99 10.05
CA ILE A 206 -2.94 2.07 9.87
C ILE A 206 -2.77 2.47 8.39
N PRO A 207 -2.37 1.57 7.47
CA PRO A 207 -2.27 1.89 6.06
C PRO A 207 -3.63 2.23 5.43
N MET A 208 -4.74 1.64 5.91
CA MET A 208 -6.08 2.05 5.45
C MET A 208 -6.39 3.52 5.73
N VAL A 209 -6.06 4.03 6.92
CA VAL A 209 -6.34 5.42 7.28
C VAL A 209 -5.53 6.37 6.40
N VAL A 210 -4.26 6.05 6.14
CA VAL A 210 -3.41 6.79 5.20
C VAL A 210 -4.02 6.74 3.79
N PHE A 211 -4.54 5.60 3.36
CA PHE A 211 -5.13 5.48 2.03
C PHE A 211 -6.45 6.24 1.89
N LEU A 212 -7.31 6.20 2.92
CA LEU A 212 -8.57 6.96 2.96
C LEU A 212 -8.33 8.47 3.00
N SER A 213 -7.25 8.93 3.65
CA SER A 213 -6.93 10.36 3.65
C SER A 213 -6.52 10.85 2.27
N ILE A 214 -5.78 10.05 1.48
CA ILE A 214 -5.45 10.36 0.07
C ILE A 214 -6.73 10.53 -0.75
N VAL A 215 -7.68 9.60 -0.64
CA VAL A 215 -8.97 9.72 -1.34
C VAL A 215 -9.70 10.97 -0.91
N GLY A 216 -9.78 11.24 0.40
CA GLY A 216 -10.40 12.44 0.92
C GLY A 216 -9.80 13.70 0.29
N LEU A 217 -8.47 13.75 0.14
CA LEU A 217 -7.77 14.86 -0.50
C LEU A 217 -8.08 14.98 -2.00
N ILE A 218 -8.07 13.87 -2.74
CA ILE A 218 -8.46 13.86 -4.16
C ILE A 218 -9.91 14.33 -4.31
N VAL A 219 -10.80 13.87 -3.43
CA VAL A 219 -12.23 14.26 -3.43
C VAL A 219 -12.38 15.77 -3.17
N ILE A 220 -11.69 16.28 -2.16
CA ILE A 220 -11.70 17.71 -1.82
C ILE A 220 -11.15 18.52 -3.00
N ASP A 221 -10.08 18.05 -3.64
CA ASP A 221 -9.48 18.72 -4.77
C ASP A 221 -10.40 18.77 -6.00
N GLY A 222 -11.13 17.70 -6.31
CA GLY A 222 -12.13 17.76 -7.39
C GLY A 222 -13.21 18.80 -7.19
N VAL A 223 -13.61 19.01 -5.93
CA VAL A 223 -14.67 19.96 -5.59
C VAL A 223 -14.14 21.40 -5.50
N LYS A 224 -12.95 21.58 -4.93
CA LYS A 224 -12.41 22.91 -4.58
C LYS A 224 -11.29 23.41 -5.49
N GLN A 225 -10.68 22.54 -6.29
CA GLN A 225 -9.50 22.79 -7.13
C GLN A 225 -8.42 23.53 -6.33
N SER A 226 -8.14 23.02 -5.12
CA SER A 226 -7.37 23.75 -4.10
C SER A 226 -6.15 22.97 -3.62
N MET A 227 -5.83 21.82 -4.21
CA MET A 227 -4.68 21.04 -3.80
C MET A 227 -3.39 21.70 -4.29
N SER A 228 -2.59 22.17 -3.34
CA SER A 228 -1.25 22.66 -3.64
C SER A 228 -0.24 21.51 -3.72
N GLN A 229 0.86 21.74 -4.43
CA GLN A 229 1.97 20.78 -4.47
C GLN A 229 2.54 20.46 -3.07
N SER A 230 2.47 21.42 -2.13
CA SER A 230 2.88 21.20 -0.74
C SER A 230 2.03 20.14 -0.03
N ILE A 231 0.72 20.14 -0.26
CA ILE A 231 -0.20 19.12 0.28
C ILE A 231 0.13 17.77 -0.34
N MET A 232 0.30 17.70 -1.67
CA MET A 232 0.65 16.46 -2.36
C MET A 232 1.96 15.87 -1.84
N ASN A 233 3.02 16.69 -1.75
CA ASN A 233 4.32 16.25 -1.24
C ASN A 233 4.24 15.78 0.22
N SER A 234 3.48 16.49 1.07
CA SER A 234 3.26 16.09 2.46
C SER A 234 2.53 14.75 2.56
N THR A 235 1.54 14.52 1.68
CA THR A 235 0.82 13.25 1.58
C THR A 235 1.75 12.12 1.16
N ILE A 236 2.61 12.33 0.16
CA ILE A 236 3.62 11.33 -0.21
C ILE A 236 4.55 11.00 0.96
N ILE A 237 5.04 12.01 1.70
CA ILE A 237 5.91 11.78 2.85
C ILE A 237 5.17 10.98 3.94
N ALA A 238 3.89 11.30 4.19
CA ALA A 238 3.06 10.54 5.13
C ALA A 238 2.87 9.08 4.69
N ILE A 239 2.71 8.84 3.39
CA ILE A 239 2.72 7.49 2.81
C ILE A 239 4.07 6.82 3.06
N GLY A 240 5.20 7.46 2.73
CA GLY A 240 6.52 6.86 3.01
C GLY A 240 6.78 6.58 4.50
N GLY A 241 6.20 7.39 5.40
CA GLY A 241 6.36 7.25 6.85
C GLY A 241 5.48 6.19 7.52
N HIS A 242 4.44 5.67 6.85
CA HIS A 242 3.45 4.81 7.50
C HIS A 242 4.03 3.50 8.06
N GLY A 243 5.00 2.91 7.36
CA GLY A 243 5.66 1.66 7.76
C GLY A 243 6.39 1.76 9.11
N ILE A 244 6.83 2.96 9.50
CA ILE A 244 7.42 3.21 10.84
C ILE A 244 6.34 3.03 11.91
N VAL A 245 5.17 3.63 11.70
CA VAL A 245 4.02 3.55 12.62
C VAL A 245 3.54 2.11 12.73
N GLU A 246 3.49 1.38 11.61
CA GLU A 246 3.13 -0.03 11.57
C GLU A 246 4.14 -0.90 12.34
N SER A 247 5.44 -0.68 12.16
CA SER A 247 6.51 -1.42 12.86
C SER A 247 6.47 -1.20 14.37
N ILE A 248 6.29 0.05 14.82
CA ILE A 248 6.13 0.39 16.24
C ILE A 248 4.89 -0.33 16.79
N SER A 249 3.79 -0.29 16.05
CA SER A 249 2.53 -0.94 16.42
C SER A 249 2.68 -2.44 16.63
N VAL A 250 3.38 -3.14 15.72
CA VAL A 250 3.66 -4.58 15.85
C VAL A 250 4.47 -4.88 17.12
N ILE A 251 5.51 -4.09 17.40
CA ILE A 251 6.35 -4.26 18.60
C ILE A 251 5.54 -4.05 19.89
N LEU A 252 4.67 -3.05 19.93
CA LEU A 252 3.87 -2.73 21.12
C LEU A 252 2.78 -3.77 21.39
N VAL A 253 2.07 -4.20 20.34
CA VAL A 253 0.90 -5.10 20.44
C VAL A 253 1.32 -6.56 20.66
N HIS A 254 2.36 -7.04 19.97
CA HIS A 254 2.74 -8.45 20.01
C HIS A 254 3.79 -8.75 21.08
N ARG A 255 3.36 -9.43 22.17
CA ARG A 255 4.24 -9.85 23.28
C ARG A 255 5.49 -10.62 22.83
N SER A 256 5.41 -11.42 21.76
CA SER A 256 6.55 -12.14 21.18
C SER A 256 7.61 -11.18 20.66
N TYR A 257 7.22 -10.24 19.82
CA TYR A 257 8.10 -9.22 19.24
C TYR A 257 8.68 -8.32 20.34
N ARG A 258 7.83 -7.81 21.25
CA ARG A 258 8.28 -6.99 22.39
C ARG A 258 9.37 -7.67 23.22
N ARG A 259 9.21 -8.96 23.53
CA ARG A 259 10.20 -9.73 24.30
C ARG A 259 11.54 -9.87 23.57
N VAL A 260 11.52 -10.06 22.26
CA VAL A 260 12.75 -10.17 21.45
C VAL A 260 13.47 -8.83 21.40
N VAL A 261 12.78 -7.73 21.09
CA VAL A 261 13.36 -6.39 21.04
C VAL A 261 13.96 -6.00 22.39
N LEU A 262 13.23 -6.19 23.50
CA LEU A 262 13.76 -5.92 24.84
C LEU A 262 15.00 -6.75 25.18
N ARG A 263 15.09 -8.01 24.73
CA ARG A 263 16.30 -8.83 24.91
C ARG A 263 17.48 -8.31 24.10
N MET A 264 17.24 -7.84 22.87
CA MET A 264 18.29 -7.25 22.02
C MET A 264 18.83 -5.96 22.65
N LEU A 265 17.95 -5.09 23.13
CA LEU A 265 18.32 -3.85 23.83
C LEU A 265 19.13 -4.13 25.10
N LYS A 266 18.67 -5.05 25.97
CA LYS A 266 19.41 -5.46 27.17
C LYS A 266 20.79 -6.05 26.85
N LYS A 267 20.91 -6.83 25.77
CA LYS A 267 22.18 -7.40 25.32
C LYS A 267 23.15 -6.32 24.82
N GLN A 268 22.64 -5.26 24.18
CA GLN A 268 23.44 -4.10 23.79
C GLN A 268 23.90 -3.28 24.99
N GLU A 269 23.04 -3.02 25.98
CA GLU A 269 23.44 -2.36 27.23
C GLU A 269 24.54 -3.14 27.97
N THR A 270 24.44 -4.48 27.98
CA THR A 270 25.43 -5.34 28.61
C THR A 270 26.77 -5.29 27.86
N LYS A 271 26.76 -5.30 26.52
CA LYS A 271 27.99 -5.15 25.71
C LYS A 271 28.63 -3.77 25.86
N SER A 272 27.82 -2.71 25.90
CA SER A 272 28.31 -1.33 26.12
C SER A 272 29.02 -1.20 27.47
N LYS A 273 28.49 -1.82 28.54
CA LYS A 273 29.10 -1.84 29.88
C LYS A 273 30.37 -2.68 30.00
N ILE A 274 30.63 -3.62 29.08
CA ILE A 274 31.85 -4.46 29.08
C ILE A 274 32.98 -3.82 28.26
N THR A 275 32.67 -2.79 27.47
CA THR A 275 33.65 -2.10 26.59
C THR A 275 34.13 -0.77 27.20
N ILE A 276 33.88 -0.55 28.50
CA ILE A 276 34.40 0.58 29.31
C ILE A 276 35.27 -0.03 30.40
#